data_AF-A0A1Q8DJQ7-F1
#
_entry.id   AF-A0A1Q8DJQ7-F1
#
_cell.length_a   1.000
_cell.length_b   1.000
_cell.length_c   1.000
_cell.angle_alpha   90.00
_cell.angle_beta   90.00
_cell.angle_gamma   90.00
#
_symmetry.space_group_name_H-M   'P 1'
#
loop_
_entity.id
_entity.type
_entity.pdbx_description
1 polymer ?
#
loop_
_entity_poly.entity_id
_entity_poly.type
_entity_poly.pdbx_seq_one_letter_code
_entity_poly.pdbx_strand_id
1 'polypeptide(L)'
;QEQMQEVLMTYQKEQEEKFVKDMETKAGENKTKGAAFLAENGKKAGVKTTASGLQYKVLTAGTGKSPKATDVVEVNYEGKLIDGTVFDSSYE
;
A
#
# COMPACT_ATOMS: atom_id res chain seq x y z
N GLN A 1 6.77 44.52 9.56
CA GLN A 1 6.34 43.59 8.48
C GLN A 1 7.35 42.46 8.29
N GLU A 2 8.67 42.71 8.34
CA GLU A 2 9.73 41.68 8.26
C GLU A 2 9.65 40.58 9.34
N GLN A 3 9.43 40.94 10.61
CA GLN A 3 9.31 39.96 11.70
C GLN A 3 8.18 38.94 11.50
N MET A 4 7.09 39.32 10.84
CA MET A 4 5.98 38.41 10.55
C MET A 4 6.33 37.44 9.40
N GLN A 5 7.11 37.88 8.42
CA GLN A 5 7.62 36.99 7.36
C GLN A 5 8.62 35.98 7.91
N GLU A 6 9.51 36.40 8.81
CA GLU A 6 10.49 35.53 9.46
C GLU A 6 9.84 34.45 10.34
N VAL A 7 8.83 34.83 11.12
CA VAL A 7 8.05 33.87 11.93
C VAL A 7 7.30 32.88 11.04
N LEU A 8 6.69 33.32 9.93
CA LEU A 8 6.00 32.43 8.99
C LEU A 8 6.97 31.48 8.27
N MET A 9 8.16 31.95 7.87
CA MET A 9 9.18 31.09 7.25
C MET A 9 9.71 30.03 8.23
N THR A 10 9.96 30.42 9.49
CA THR A 10 10.41 29.49 10.53
C THR A 10 9.34 28.44 10.80
N TYR A 11 8.09 28.84 10.93
CA TYR A 11 6.97 27.92 11.10
C TYR A 11 6.82 26.95 9.92
N GLN A 12 6.90 27.44 8.67
CA GLN A 12 6.84 26.59 7.48
C GLN A 12 7.96 25.54 7.47
N LYS A 13 9.19 25.95 7.77
CA LYS A 13 10.33 25.04 7.87
C LYS A 13 10.14 23.98 8.96
N GLU A 14 9.66 24.36 10.14
CA GLU A 14 9.37 23.41 11.22
C GLU A 14 8.24 22.43 10.84
N GLN A 15 7.20 22.88 10.13
CA GLN A 15 6.15 22.00 9.65
C GLN A 15 6.67 21.03 8.58
N GLU A 16 7.53 21.50 7.67
CA GLU A 16 8.18 20.65 6.67
C GLU A 16 9.06 19.58 7.33
N GLU A 17 9.93 19.96 8.28
CA GLU A 17 10.77 19.02 9.02
C GLU A 17 9.94 17.99 9.79
N LYS A 18 8.85 18.44 10.43
CA LYS A 18 7.92 17.55 11.13
C LYS A 18 7.21 16.60 10.16
N PHE A 19 6.79 17.09 9.00
CA PHE A 19 6.16 16.29 7.96
C PHE A 19 7.11 15.22 7.41
N VAL A 20 8.35 15.59 7.09
CA VAL A 20 9.40 14.66 6.63
C VAL A 20 9.63 13.58 7.67
N LYS A 21 9.82 13.96 8.94
CA LYS A 21 10.04 13.00 10.03
C LYS A 21 8.85 12.06 10.26
N ASP A 22 7.63 12.57 10.17
CA ASP A 22 6.42 11.76 10.28
C ASP A 22 6.30 10.77 9.11
N MET A 23 6.61 11.22 7.89
CA MET A 23 6.65 10.36 6.69
C MET A 23 7.72 9.26 6.79
N GLU A 24 8.92 9.59 7.26
CA GLU A 24 9.99 8.61 7.50
C GLU A 24 9.58 7.57 8.56
N THR A 25 8.97 8.03 9.65
CA THR A 25 8.48 7.16 10.72
C THR A 25 7.42 6.21 10.19
N LYS A 26 6.41 6.73 9.48
CA LYS A 26 5.35 5.94 8.86
C LYS A 26 5.89 4.96 7.83
N ALA A 27 6.88 5.36 7.03
CA ALA A 27 7.52 4.48 6.06
C ALA A 27 8.22 3.30 6.75
N GLY A 28 8.97 3.56 7.83
CA GLY A 28 9.64 2.52 8.63
C GLY A 28 8.66 1.56 9.28
N GLU A 29 7.59 2.09 9.88
CA GLU A 29 6.51 1.28 10.45
C GLU A 29 5.81 0.42 9.41
N ASN A 30 5.43 1.01 8.27
CA ASN A 30 4.74 0.30 7.19
C ASN A 30 5.61 -0.80 6.60
N LYS A 31 6.91 -0.56 6.45
CA LYS A 31 7.86 -1.59 6.00
C LYS A 31 7.89 -2.77 6.97
N THR A 32 7.92 -2.50 8.27
CA THR A 32 7.97 -3.54 9.32
C THR A 32 6.65 -4.31 9.38
N LYS A 33 5.51 -3.60 9.46
CA LYS A 33 4.17 -4.19 9.51
C LYS A 33 3.88 -5.00 8.24
N GLY A 34 4.26 -4.48 7.07
CA GLY A 34 4.11 -5.16 5.78
C GLY A 34 4.95 -6.43 5.69
N ALA A 35 6.21 -6.40 6.13
CA ALA A 35 7.07 -7.59 6.15
C ALA A 35 6.50 -8.68 7.08
N ALA A 36 6.03 -8.30 8.28
CA ALA A 36 5.39 -9.22 9.20
C ALA A 36 4.09 -9.82 8.62
N PHE A 37 3.25 -8.98 8.01
CA PHE A 37 2.02 -9.43 7.34
C PHE A 37 2.32 -10.46 6.26
N LEU A 38 3.29 -10.19 5.38
CA LEU A 38 3.65 -11.11 4.30
C LEU A 38 4.25 -12.41 4.84
N ALA A 39 5.09 -12.35 5.88
CA ALA A 39 5.67 -13.54 6.50
C ALA A 39 4.59 -14.48 7.08
N GLU A 40 3.57 -13.92 7.72
CA GLU A 40 2.45 -14.69 8.26
C GLU A 40 1.46 -15.13 7.18
N ASN A 41 1.15 -14.26 6.22
CA ASN A 41 0.21 -14.55 5.15
C ASN A 41 0.69 -15.67 4.21
N GLY A 42 1.99 -15.72 3.93
CA GLY A 42 2.59 -16.76 3.09
C GLY A 42 2.45 -18.17 3.66
N LYS A 43 2.23 -18.30 4.97
CA LYS A 43 2.03 -19.60 5.65
C LYS A 43 0.57 -20.09 5.59
N LYS A 44 -0.37 -19.22 5.18
CA LYS A 44 -1.80 -19.56 5.18
C LYS A 44 -2.15 -20.57 4.08
N ALA A 45 -3.10 -21.45 4.37
CA ALA A 45 -3.54 -22.47 3.43
C ALA A 45 -4.08 -21.87 2.11
N GLY A 46 -3.54 -22.37 1.00
CA GLY A 46 -3.91 -21.95 -0.36
C GLY A 46 -3.19 -20.69 -0.86
N VAL A 47 -2.36 -20.04 -0.04
CA VAL A 47 -1.50 -18.95 -0.48
C VAL A 47 -0.31 -19.52 -1.25
N LYS A 48 -0.01 -18.92 -2.39
CA LYS A 48 1.15 -19.21 -3.22
C LYS A 48 2.01 -17.96 -3.32
N THR A 49 3.33 -18.13 -3.16
CA THR A 49 4.31 -17.05 -3.30
C THR A 49 5.08 -17.23 -4.61
N THR A 50 5.12 -16.18 -5.41
CA THR A 50 5.87 -16.14 -6.69
C THR A 50 7.35 -15.81 -6.44
N ALA A 51 8.19 -15.95 -7.47
CA ALA A 51 9.61 -15.60 -7.39
C ALA A 51 9.88 -14.12 -7.07
N SER A 52 8.95 -13.21 -7.41
CA SER A 52 9.05 -11.79 -7.06
C SER A 52 8.62 -11.47 -5.63
N GLY A 53 8.09 -12.45 -4.89
CA GLY A 53 7.53 -12.27 -3.55
C GLY A 53 6.03 -11.94 -3.54
N LEU A 54 5.38 -11.76 -4.69
CA LEU A 54 3.93 -11.58 -4.75
C LEU A 54 3.23 -12.83 -4.20
N GLN A 55 2.30 -12.63 -3.27
CA GLN A 55 1.46 -13.68 -2.68
C GLN A 55 0.05 -13.59 -3.23
N TYR A 56 -0.53 -14.72 -3.60
CA TYR A 56 -1.91 -14.80 -4.06
C TYR A 56 -2.58 -16.08 -3.59
N LYS A 57 -3.91 -16.04 -3.51
CA LYS A 57 -4.74 -17.22 -3.25
C LYS A 57 -5.85 -17.27 -4.29
N VAL A 58 -5.97 -18.40 -4.98
CA VAL A 58 -7.08 -18.64 -5.91
C VAL A 58 -8.28 -19.07 -5.08
N LEU A 59 -9.33 -18.25 -5.07
CA LEU A 59 -10.59 -18.58 -4.38
C LEU A 59 -11.48 -19.45 -5.27
N THR A 60 -11.60 -19.08 -6.54
CA THR A 60 -12.34 -19.83 -7.56
C THR A 60 -11.57 -19.73 -8.86
N ALA A 61 -11.20 -20.88 -9.44
CA ALA A 61 -10.47 -20.92 -10.69
C ALA A 61 -11.44 -20.76 -11.86
N GLY A 62 -11.16 -19.80 -12.75
CA GLY A 62 -11.85 -19.70 -14.04
C GLY A 62 -11.39 -20.80 -15.01
N THR A 63 -12.21 -21.05 -16.03
CA THR A 63 -11.92 -22.03 -17.10
C THR A 63 -11.48 -21.38 -18.42
N GLY A 64 -11.47 -20.05 -18.47
CA GLY A 64 -11.06 -19.27 -19.63
C GLY A 64 -9.55 -19.23 -19.84
N LYS A 65 -9.13 -18.61 -20.95
CA LYS A 65 -7.72 -18.36 -21.23
C LYS A 65 -7.16 -17.37 -20.21
N SER A 66 -5.94 -17.62 -19.73
CA SER A 66 -5.21 -16.64 -18.93
C SER A 66 -4.84 -15.43 -19.79
N PRO A 67 -4.95 -14.19 -19.26
CA PRO A 67 -4.62 -12.98 -20.01
C PRO A 67 -3.11 -12.88 -20.29
N LYS A 68 -2.76 -12.26 -21.41
CA LYS A 68 -1.39 -11.87 -21.75
C LYS A 68 -1.11 -10.45 -21.26
N ALA A 69 0.17 -10.09 -21.18
CA ALA A 69 0.59 -8.74 -20.79
C ALA A 69 0.08 -7.62 -21.73
N THR A 70 -0.32 -7.96 -22.95
CA THR A 70 -0.85 -7.01 -23.96
C THR A 70 -2.37 -6.91 -23.96
N ASP A 71 -3.06 -7.72 -23.16
CA ASP A 71 -4.52 -7.78 -23.19
C ASP A 71 -5.11 -6.70 -22.26
N VAL A 72 -6.29 -6.22 -22.63
CA VAL A 72 -7.13 -5.40 -21.74
C VAL A 72 -8.04 -6.32 -20.95
N VAL A 73 -8.14 -6.12 -19.63
CA VAL A 73 -8.98 -6.92 -18.74
C VAL A 73 -10.09 -6.06 -18.14
N GLU A 74 -11.24 -6.68 -17.92
CA GLU A 74 -12.33 -6.11 -17.13
C GLU A 74 -12.36 -6.84 -15.79
N VAL A 75 -12.40 -6.08 -14.68
CA VAL A 75 -12.30 -6.63 -13.33
C VAL A 75 -13.26 -5.93 -12.39
N ASN A 76 -13.81 -6.71 -11.45
CA ASN A 76 -14.32 -6.18 -10.21
C ASN A 76 -13.28 -6.42 -9.12
N TYR A 77 -13.00 -5.41 -8.30
CA TYR A 77 -11.95 -5.47 -7.27
C TYR A 77 -12.27 -4.60 -6.06
N GLU A 78 -11.58 -4.90 -4.96
CA GLU A 78 -11.59 -4.10 -3.74
C GLU A 78 -10.15 -4.04 -3.21
N GLY A 79 -9.62 -2.83 -3.06
CA GLY A 79 -8.30 -2.54 -2.53
C GLY A 79 -8.37 -2.16 -1.05
N LYS A 80 -7.68 -2.93 -0.21
CA LYS A 80 -7.58 -2.68 1.24
C LYS A 80 -6.13 -2.59 1.71
N LEU A 81 -5.89 -1.70 2.67
CA LEU A 81 -4.66 -1.70 3.47
C LEU A 81 -4.65 -2.90 4.42
N ILE A 82 -3.49 -3.20 5.03
CA ILE A 82 -3.31 -4.35 5.93
C ILE A 82 -4.13 -4.25 7.23
N ASP A 83 -4.60 -3.06 7.58
CA ASP A 83 -5.50 -2.80 8.71
C ASP A 83 -6.99 -2.94 8.34
N GLY A 84 -7.30 -3.19 7.06
CA GLY A 84 -8.65 -3.36 6.55
C GLY A 84 -9.28 -2.09 5.97
N THR A 85 -8.63 -0.92 6.06
CA THR A 85 -9.13 0.31 5.43
C THR A 85 -9.21 0.15 3.92
N VAL A 86 -10.42 0.31 3.36
CA VAL A 86 -10.66 0.35 1.90
C VAL A 86 -10.11 1.67 1.36
N PHE A 87 -9.32 1.60 0.30
CA PHE A 87 -8.82 2.79 -0.40
C PHE A 87 -9.40 2.93 -1.81
N ASP A 88 -9.90 1.83 -2.39
CA ASP A 88 -10.51 1.82 -3.73
C ASP A 88 -11.40 0.57 -3.89
N SER A 89 -12.51 0.68 -4.61
CA SER A 89 -13.48 -0.41 -4.79
C SER A 89 -14.30 -0.20 -6.05
N SER A 90 -14.49 -1.26 -6.84
CA SER A 90 -15.40 -1.25 -7.99
C SER A 90 -16.85 -1.60 -7.63
N TYR A 91 -17.11 -1.95 -6.37
CA TYR A 91 -18.43 -2.38 -5.90
C TYR A 91 -19.24 -1.26 -5.25
N GLU A 92 -18.57 -0.15 -4.90
CA GLU A 92 -19.16 1.02 -4.25
C GLU A 92 -19.42 2.17 -5.24
#